data_AF-A0A952YUW5-F1
#
_entry.id   AF-A0A952YUW5-F1
#
_cell.length_a   1.000
_cell.length_b   1.000
_cell.length_c   1.000
_cell.angle_alpha   90.00
_cell.angle_beta   90.00
_cell.angle_gamma   90.00
#
_symmetry.space_group_name_H-M   'P 1'
#
loop_
_entity.id
_entity.type
_entity.pdbx_description
1 polymer ?
#
loop_
_entity_poly.entity_id
_entity_poly.type
_entity_poly.pdbx_seq_one_letter_code
_entity_poly.pdbx_strand_id
1 'polypeptide(L)'
;VETIRGQRIVAVGLGLGFGALLIAGIAHATIAAFVGFDPGTGGNAAIVELAQLIFGKYLWAFELTGALLITATLGAMVLAHRPSSTKRPSQRELSIARFSPDSPVPPTPLPASGVFARHNAVDVPARLPDGSPSALSVNRALGGGLHNDAARDTAIDDGVDVTIDDATEVDR
;
A
#
# COMPACT_ATOMS: atom_id res chain seq x y z
N VAL A 1 -17.86 3.11 -11.82
CA VAL A 1 -19.27 3.23 -11.38
C VAL A 1 -19.36 4.46 -10.49
N GLU A 2 -20.20 5.45 -10.83
CA GLU A 2 -20.42 6.63 -9.97
C GLU A 2 -21.52 6.30 -8.96
N THR A 3 -21.24 6.42 -7.66
CA THR A 3 -22.22 6.17 -6.58
C THR A 3 -23.35 7.21 -6.59
N ILE A 4 -23.02 8.47 -6.95
CA ILE A 4 -23.96 9.57 -7.11
C ILE A 4 -23.74 10.18 -8.50
N ARG A 5 -24.82 10.29 -9.29
CA ARG A 5 -24.76 10.79 -10.68
C ARG A 5 -24.13 12.19 -10.71
N GLY A 6 -23.03 12.35 -11.46
CA GLY A 6 -22.38 13.65 -11.66
C GLY A 6 -21.40 14.07 -10.56
N GLN A 7 -21.18 13.25 -9.53
CA GLN A 7 -20.26 13.55 -8.43
C GLN A 7 -18.83 13.85 -8.91
N ARG A 8 -18.35 13.12 -9.92
CA ARG A 8 -16.97 13.26 -10.41
C ARG A 8 -16.73 14.61 -11.07
N ILE A 9 -17.66 15.07 -11.89
CA ILE A 9 -17.57 16.37 -12.57
C ILE A 9 -17.66 17.50 -11.55
N VAL A 10 -18.59 17.40 -10.58
CA VAL A 10 -18.72 18.37 -9.49
C VAL A 10 -17.44 18.41 -8.64
N ALA A 11 -16.86 17.27 -8.30
CA ALA A 11 -15.63 17.18 -7.52
C ALA A 11 -14.44 17.82 -8.26
N VAL A 12 -14.29 17.53 -9.56
CA VAL A 12 -13.26 18.16 -10.40
C VAL A 12 -13.48 19.67 -10.48
N GLY A 13 -14.72 20.12 -10.71
CA GLY A 13 -15.07 21.53 -10.77
C GLY A 13 -14.76 22.27 -9.47
N LEU A 14 -15.16 21.71 -8.33
CA LEU A 14 -14.86 22.26 -7.00
C LEU A 14 -13.35 22.29 -6.72
N GLY A 15 -12.63 21.22 -7.05
CA GLY A 15 -11.18 21.15 -6.86
C GLY A 15 -10.43 22.19 -7.69
N LEU A 16 -10.77 22.33 -8.97
CA LEU A 16 -10.19 23.33 -9.86
C LEU A 16 -10.56 24.76 -9.43
N GLY A 17 -11.83 24.99 -9.08
CA GLY A 17 -12.29 26.29 -8.60
C GLY A 17 -11.59 26.73 -7.31
N PHE A 18 -11.46 25.81 -6.35
CA PHE A 18 -10.72 26.05 -5.12
C PHE A 18 -9.23 26.34 -5.38
N GLY A 19 -8.58 25.54 -6.25
CA GLY A 19 -7.19 25.76 -6.64
C GLY A 19 -6.97 27.11 -7.31
N ALA A 20 -7.84 27.52 -8.23
CA ALA A 20 -7.78 28.83 -8.87
C ALA A 20 -7.96 29.97 -7.87
N LEU A 21 -8.89 29.83 -6.91
CA LEU A 21 -9.10 30.81 -5.85
C LEU A 21 -7.87 30.96 -4.95
N LEU A 22 -7.22 29.86 -4.58
CA LEU A 22 -5.97 29.91 -3.82
C LEU A 22 -4.85 30.62 -4.59
N ILE A 23 -4.67 30.29 -5.88
CA ILE A 23 -3.66 30.94 -6.73
C ILE A 23 -3.92 32.44 -6.81
N ALA A 24 -5.17 32.85 -7.08
CA ALA A 24 -5.53 34.26 -7.15
C ALA A 24 -5.32 34.99 -5.83
N GLY A 25 -5.69 34.36 -4.71
CA GLY A 25 -5.49 34.92 -3.37
C GLY A 25 -4.01 35.15 -3.04
N ILE A 26 -3.16 34.16 -3.35
CA ILE A 26 -1.70 34.27 -3.16
C ILE A 26 -1.11 35.34 -4.09
N ALA A 27 -1.52 35.36 -5.36
CA ALA A 27 -1.05 36.34 -6.33
C ALA A 27 -1.41 37.79 -5.95
N HIS A 28 -2.52 38.00 -5.25
CA HIS A 28 -2.97 39.31 -4.79
C HIS A 28 -2.49 39.67 -3.38
N ALA A 29 -1.84 38.76 -2.66
CA ALA A 29 -1.36 39.01 -1.31
C ALA A 29 -0.18 40.00 -1.33
N THR A 30 -0.38 41.18 -0.76
CA THR A 30 0.67 42.19 -0.59
C THR A 30 1.31 42.08 0.79
N ILE A 31 2.62 41.91 0.86
CA ILE A 31 3.38 41.93 2.13
C ILE A 31 3.96 43.33 2.30
N ALA A 32 3.71 43.97 3.43
CA ALA A 32 4.33 45.26 3.77
C ALA A 32 5.84 45.09 3.97
N ALA A 33 6.63 46.10 3.60
CA ALA A 33 8.07 46.08 3.81
C ALA A 33 8.38 45.97 5.31
N PHE A 34 9.17 44.96 5.68
CA PHE A 34 9.62 44.77 7.06
C PHE A 34 10.66 45.85 7.41
N VAL A 35 10.34 46.70 8.38
CA VAL A 35 11.16 47.85 8.78
C VAL A 35 12.20 47.54 9.86
N GLY A 36 12.32 46.27 10.29
CA GLY A 36 13.23 45.85 11.36
C GLY A 36 12.58 45.89 12.74
N PHE A 37 13.20 45.20 13.70
CA PHE A 37 12.85 45.29 15.12
C PHE A 37 13.55 46.50 15.76
N ASP A 38 12.91 47.13 16.75
CA ASP A 38 13.57 48.14 17.58
C ASP A 38 14.75 47.48 18.34
N PRO A 39 15.99 48.00 18.25
CA PRO A 39 17.15 47.45 18.95
C PRO A 39 16.96 47.30 20.48
N GLY A 40 16.00 48.02 21.08
CA GLY A 40 15.69 47.97 22.52
C GLY A 40 14.74 46.84 22.97
N THR A 41 14.02 46.17 22.06
CA THR A 41 12.97 45.18 22.40
C THR A 41 13.39 43.71 22.24
N GLY A 42 14.69 43.42 22.20
CA GLY A 42 15.19 42.05 22.13
C GLY A 42 14.78 41.18 23.34
N GLY A 43 14.63 39.86 23.11
CA GLY A 43 14.36 38.88 24.16
C GLY A 43 12.86 38.68 24.46
N ASN A 44 12.51 38.44 25.73
CA ASN A 44 11.14 38.08 26.12
C ASN A 44 10.09 39.15 25.78
N ALA A 45 10.48 40.43 25.71
CA ALA A 45 9.58 41.53 25.36
C ALA A 45 9.01 41.39 23.94
N ALA A 46 9.85 41.06 22.95
CA ALA A 46 9.40 40.80 21.58
C ALA A 46 8.42 39.62 21.50
N ILE A 47 8.63 38.56 22.29
CA ILE A 47 7.73 37.39 22.32
C ILE A 47 6.35 37.80 22.85
N VAL A 48 6.31 38.61 23.91
CA VAL A 48 5.05 39.10 24.49
C VAL A 48 4.33 40.03 23.51
N GLU A 49 5.06 40.91 22.82
CA GLU A 49 4.49 41.80 21.81
C GLU A 49 3.90 41.02 20.62
N LEU A 50 4.62 40.01 20.13
CA LEU A 50 4.11 39.10 19.09
C LEU A 50 2.86 38.33 19.58
N ALA A 51 2.86 37.86 20.82
CA ALA A 51 1.71 37.17 21.39
C ALA A 51 0.49 38.10 21.47
N GLN A 52 0.65 39.36 21.88
CA GLN A 52 -0.44 40.35 21.88
C GLN A 52 -0.98 40.61 20.48
N LEU A 53 -0.11 40.63 19.46
CA LEU A 53 -0.52 40.80 18.08
C LEU A 53 -1.27 39.58 17.55
N ILE A 54 -0.74 38.37 17.77
CA ILE A 54 -1.30 37.10 17.28
C ILE A 54 -2.62 36.77 18.00
N PHE A 55 -2.65 36.85 19.33
CA PHE A 55 -3.84 36.50 20.12
C PHE A 55 -4.83 37.66 20.32
N GLY A 56 -4.44 38.89 19.97
CA GLY A 56 -5.34 40.05 19.97
C GLY A 56 -5.83 40.39 18.56
N LYS A 57 -5.01 41.12 17.81
CA LYS A 57 -5.39 41.66 16.48
C LYS A 57 -5.60 40.59 15.43
N TYR A 58 -4.77 39.54 15.44
CA TYR A 58 -4.75 38.51 14.40
C TYR A 58 -5.35 37.17 14.84
N LEU A 59 -6.15 37.15 15.91
CA LEU A 59 -6.71 35.92 16.47
C LEU A 59 -7.49 35.11 15.42
N TRP A 60 -8.28 35.78 14.58
CA TRP A 60 -9.06 35.14 13.51
C TRP A 60 -8.16 34.55 12.42
N ALA A 61 -7.09 35.24 12.03
CA ALA A 61 -6.15 34.72 11.03
C ALA A 61 -5.41 33.50 11.58
N PHE A 62 -4.98 33.55 12.85
CA PHE A 62 -4.38 32.42 13.54
C PHE A 62 -5.34 31.22 13.62
N GLU A 63 -6.59 31.43 14.02
CA GLU A 63 -7.60 30.37 14.10
C GLU A 63 -7.85 29.71 12.75
N LEU A 64 -7.93 30.51 11.67
CA LEU A 64 -8.05 29.98 10.30
C LEU A 64 -6.86 29.09 9.91
N THR A 65 -5.63 29.46 10.31
CA THR A 65 -4.47 28.59 10.08
C THR A 65 -4.56 27.29 10.89
N GLY A 66 -5.09 27.32 12.11
CA GLY A 66 -5.37 26.13 12.90
C GLY A 66 -6.41 25.22 12.26
N ALA A 67 -7.55 25.78 11.85
CA ALA A 67 -8.59 25.06 11.12
C ALA A 67 -8.06 24.46 9.80
N LEU A 68 -7.18 25.19 9.10
CA LEU A 68 -6.51 24.71 7.89
C LEU A 68 -5.57 23.55 8.19
N LEU A 69 -4.78 23.58 9.27
CA LEU A 69 -3.89 22.48 9.64
C LEU A 69 -4.66 21.20 9.99
N ILE A 70 -5.79 21.34 10.71
CA ILE A 70 -6.69 20.21 10.99
C ILE A 70 -7.25 19.66 9.68
N THR A 71 -7.79 20.52 8.82
CA THR A 71 -8.35 20.12 7.52
C THR A 71 -7.30 19.46 6.63
N ALA A 72 -6.08 19.97 6.61
CA ALA A 72 -4.97 19.40 5.84
C ALA A 72 -4.60 18.01 6.35
N THR A 73 -4.54 17.84 7.68
CA THR A 73 -4.25 16.54 8.31
C THR A 73 -5.34 15.52 7.99
N LEU A 74 -6.62 15.92 8.12
CA LEU A 74 -7.75 15.08 7.76
C LEU A 74 -7.74 14.73 6.27
N GLY A 75 -7.48 15.72 5.41
CA GLY A 75 -7.34 15.52 3.96
C GLY A 75 -6.23 14.54 3.61
N ALA A 76 -5.07 14.65 4.26
CA ALA A 76 -3.95 13.73 4.10
C ALA A 76 -4.29 12.31 4.55
N MET A 77 -4.94 12.14 5.71
CA MET A 77 -5.42 10.83 6.16
C MET A 77 -6.41 10.23 5.16
N VAL A 78 -7.37 11.02 4.66
CA VAL A 78 -8.34 10.56 3.67
C VAL A 78 -7.66 10.15 2.36
N LEU A 79 -6.66 10.91 1.89
CA LEU A 79 -5.93 10.59 0.65
C LEU A 79 -5.03 9.37 0.81
N ALA A 80 -4.36 9.24 1.97
CA ALA A 80 -3.49 8.11 2.28
C ALA A 80 -4.29 6.83 2.59
N HIS A 81 -5.53 6.97 3.05
CA HIS A 81 -6.39 5.85 3.38
C HIS A 81 -7.03 5.26 2.11
N ARG A 82 -6.25 4.42 1.41
CA ARG A 82 -6.81 3.51 0.40
C ARG A 82 -7.40 2.28 1.11
N PRO A 83 -8.73 2.08 1.13
CA PRO A 83 -9.28 0.80 1.57
C PRO A 83 -8.81 -0.27 0.58
N SER A 84 -8.39 -1.42 1.11
CA SER A 84 -8.11 -2.59 0.26
C SER A 84 -9.38 -2.95 -0.49
N SER A 85 -9.35 -2.90 -1.83
CA SER A 85 -10.50 -3.29 -2.67
C SER A 85 -10.83 -4.77 -2.55
N THR A 86 -9.90 -5.58 -2.05
CA THR A 86 -10.12 -7.00 -1.77
C THR A 86 -10.56 -7.17 -0.32
N LYS A 87 -11.73 -7.80 -0.13
CA LYS A 87 -12.19 -8.25 1.17
C LYS A 87 -11.14 -9.24 1.69
N ARG A 88 -10.56 -8.96 2.85
CA ARG A 88 -9.72 -9.95 3.54
C ARG A 88 -10.61 -11.15 3.86
N PRO A 89 -10.27 -12.36 3.41
CA PRO A 89 -11.09 -13.52 3.69
C PRO A 89 -11.16 -13.72 5.20
N SER A 90 -12.37 -13.96 5.70
CA SER A 90 -12.57 -14.33 7.09
C SER A 90 -11.88 -15.66 7.40
N GLN A 91 -11.63 -15.94 8.67
CA GLN A 91 -11.06 -17.23 9.10
C GLN A 91 -11.88 -18.42 8.59
N ARG A 92 -13.21 -18.28 8.52
CA ARG A 92 -14.12 -19.31 7.98
C ARG A 92 -13.94 -19.48 6.46
N GLU A 93 -13.85 -18.38 5.72
CA GLU A 93 -13.60 -18.42 4.26
C GLU A 93 -12.23 -19.05 3.98
N LEU A 94 -11.20 -18.72 4.76
CA LEU A 94 -9.87 -19.35 4.67
C LEU A 94 -9.89 -20.85 4.99
N SER A 95 -10.63 -21.27 6.02
CA SER A 95 -10.73 -22.71 6.34
C SER A 95 -11.43 -23.47 5.22
N ILE A 96 -12.51 -22.94 4.66
CA ILE A 96 -13.24 -23.59 3.56
C ILE A 96 -12.36 -23.66 2.31
N ALA A 97 -11.69 -22.55 1.97
CA ALA A 97 -10.79 -22.50 0.82
C ALA A 97 -9.68 -23.55 0.90
N ARG A 98 -9.17 -23.86 2.10
CA ARG A 98 -8.14 -24.89 2.29
C ARG A 98 -8.60 -26.32 2.03
N PHE A 99 -9.89 -26.61 2.20
CA PHE A 99 -10.49 -27.91 1.91
C PHE A 99 -11.20 -27.96 0.55
N SER A 100 -11.16 -26.87 -0.22
CA SER A 100 -11.69 -26.83 -1.58
C SER A 100 -10.90 -27.79 -2.48
N PRO A 101 -11.53 -28.51 -3.41
CA PRO A 101 -10.83 -29.38 -4.37
C PRO A 101 -9.80 -28.62 -5.21
N ASP A 102 -10.03 -27.33 -5.46
CA ASP A 102 -9.13 -26.45 -6.22
C ASP A 102 -8.03 -25.80 -5.35
N SER A 103 -7.93 -26.17 -4.07
CA SER A 103 -6.91 -25.60 -3.18
C SER A 103 -5.51 -25.99 -3.65
N PRO A 104 -4.60 -25.01 -3.89
CA PRO A 104 -3.22 -25.29 -4.28
C PRO A 104 -2.38 -25.87 -3.13
N VAL A 105 -2.92 -25.88 -1.90
CA VAL A 105 -2.25 -26.40 -0.70
C VAL A 105 -3.08 -27.55 -0.12
N PRO A 106 -2.45 -28.67 0.25
CA PRO A 106 -3.16 -29.79 0.84
C PRO A 106 -3.84 -29.41 2.17
N PRO A 107 -4.94 -30.09 2.52
CA PRO A 107 -5.66 -29.85 3.77
C PRO A 107 -4.83 -30.22 5.00
N THR A 108 -3.85 -31.11 4.85
CA THR A 108 -2.90 -31.51 5.89
C THR A 108 -1.77 -30.48 6.05
N PRO A 109 -1.04 -30.51 7.18
CA PRO A 109 0.23 -29.80 7.29
C PRO A 109 1.20 -30.22 6.19
N LEU A 110 2.02 -29.27 5.71
CA LEU A 110 3.09 -29.59 4.77
C LEU A 110 4.11 -30.54 5.43
N PRO A 111 4.72 -31.44 4.65
CA PRO A 111 5.74 -32.33 5.16
C PRO A 111 6.92 -31.52 5.73
N ALA A 112 7.55 -32.02 6.79
CA ALA A 112 8.76 -31.43 7.34
C ALA A 112 9.93 -31.54 6.34
N SER A 113 10.94 -30.68 6.48
CA SER A 113 12.17 -30.73 5.68
C SER A 113 12.94 -32.04 5.85
N GLY A 114 13.85 -32.34 4.93
CA GLY A 114 14.59 -33.60 4.89
C GLY A 114 15.52 -33.79 6.08
N VAL A 115 15.51 -35.02 6.62
CA VAL A 115 16.40 -35.48 7.68
C VAL A 115 17.30 -36.57 7.12
N PHE A 116 18.61 -36.30 7.02
CA PHE A 116 19.60 -37.25 6.50
C PHE A 116 20.68 -37.54 7.53
N ALA A 117 21.30 -38.71 7.42
CA ALA A 117 22.32 -39.18 8.37
C ALA A 117 23.50 -38.21 8.55
N ARG A 118 23.78 -37.38 7.54
CA ARG A 118 24.93 -36.45 7.55
C ARG A 118 24.54 -34.98 7.68
N HIS A 119 23.27 -34.63 7.47
CA HIS A 119 22.81 -33.23 7.50
C HIS A 119 21.27 -33.16 7.57
N ASN A 120 20.75 -32.22 8.36
CA ASN A 120 19.33 -31.88 8.43
C ASN A 120 19.25 -30.36 8.22
N ALA A 121 18.64 -29.91 7.14
CA ALA A 121 18.53 -28.49 6.84
C ALA A 121 17.20 -28.15 6.16
N VAL A 122 16.75 -26.89 6.31
CA VAL A 122 15.42 -26.41 5.90
C VAL A 122 15.29 -26.18 4.39
N ASP A 123 16.42 -26.19 3.69
CA ASP A 123 16.57 -26.11 2.24
C ASP A 123 16.67 -27.49 1.56
N VAL A 124 16.78 -28.57 2.34
CA VAL A 124 16.93 -29.92 1.81
C VAL A 124 15.57 -30.63 1.80
N PRO A 125 15.10 -31.11 0.63
CA PRO A 125 13.79 -31.74 0.53
C PRO A 125 13.75 -33.09 1.25
N ALA A 126 12.61 -33.38 1.89
CA ALA A 126 12.29 -34.71 2.38
C ALA A 126 12.14 -35.69 1.22
N ARG A 127 12.39 -36.98 1.46
CA ARG A 127 12.18 -38.03 0.44
C ARG A 127 10.79 -38.63 0.55
N LEU A 128 10.16 -38.84 -0.60
CA LEU A 128 8.94 -39.61 -0.74
C LEU A 128 9.24 -41.12 -0.55
N PRO A 129 8.19 -41.97 -0.40
CA PRO A 129 8.36 -43.42 -0.28
C PRO A 129 9.08 -44.07 -1.48
N ASP A 130 9.04 -43.43 -2.65
CA ASP A 130 9.75 -43.85 -3.87
C ASP A 130 11.22 -43.35 -3.92
N GLY A 131 11.64 -42.59 -2.92
CA GLY A 131 12.98 -41.99 -2.83
C GLY A 131 13.14 -40.66 -3.55
N SER A 132 12.13 -40.16 -4.27
CA SER A 132 12.16 -38.84 -4.95
C SER A 132 12.06 -37.67 -3.95
N PRO A 133 12.55 -36.46 -4.29
CA PRO A 133 12.47 -35.30 -3.39
C PRO A 133 11.07 -34.67 -3.35
N SER A 134 10.61 -34.30 -2.15
CA SER A 134 9.35 -33.58 -1.92
C SER A 134 9.54 -32.07 -1.98
N ALA A 135 9.12 -31.46 -3.09
CA ALA A 135 9.14 -30.00 -3.25
C ALA A 135 8.28 -29.25 -2.21
N LEU A 136 7.27 -29.92 -1.64
CA LEU A 136 6.37 -29.34 -0.64
C LEU A 136 7.00 -29.18 0.75
N SER A 137 8.14 -29.85 1.00
CA SER A 137 8.82 -29.85 2.30
C SER A 137 9.79 -28.68 2.53
N VAL A 138 10.08 -27.93 1.47
CA VAL A 138 11.07 -26.84 1.49
C VAL A 138 10.42 -25.54 1.04
N ASN A 139 10.93 -24.42 1.55
CA ASN A 139 10.46 -23.12 1.11
C ASN A 139 10.90 -22.87 -0.34
N ARG A 140 9.98 -22.38 -1.19
CA ARG A 140 10.26 -22.01 -2.58
C ARG A 140 11.44 -21.02 -2.69
N ALA A 141 11.56 -20.10 -1.75
CA ALA A 141 12.61 -19.08 -1.74
C ALA A 141 14.01 -19.62 -1.35
N LEU A 142 14.09 -20.80 -0.71
CA LEU A 142 15.34 -21.34 -0.15
C LEU A 142 15.92 -22.52 -0.95
N GLY A 143 15.17 -23.10 -1.90
CA GLY A 143 15.65 -24.26 -2.66
C GLY A 143 14.60 -25.03 -3.46
N GLY A 144 13.30 -24.76 -3.25
CA GLY A 144 12.22 -25.47 -3.95
C GLY A 144 11.98 -25.07 -5.42
N GLY A 145 12.66 -24.05 -5.94
CA GLY A 145 12.51 -23.60 -7.33
C GLY A 145 13.39 -24.35 -8.34
N LEU A 146 14.62 -24.69 -7.96
CA LEU A 146 15.65 -25.14 -8.91
C LEU A 146 15.44 -26.56 -9.45
N HIS A 147 14.65 -27.40 -8.78
CA HIS A 147 14.37 -28.77 -9.25
C HIS A 147 13.14 -28.88 -10.16
N ASN A 148 12.24 -27.88 -10.17
CA ASN A 148 11.11 -27.87 -11.11
C ASN A 148 11.55 -27.46 -12.52
N ASP A 149 12.67 -26.73 -12.63
CA ASP A 149 13.23 -26.34 -13.92
C ASP A 149 13.89 -27.54 -14.61
N ALA A 150 14.50 -28.48 -13.86
CA ALA A 150 15.05 -29.71 -14.44
C ALA A 150 13.96 -30.64 -15.04
N ALA A 151 12.80 -30.75 -14.39
CA ALA A 151 11.67 -31.50 -14.92
C ALA A 151 10.99 -30.79 -16.11
N ARG A 152 11.01 -29.45 -16.14
CA ARG A 152 10.56 -28.66 -17.28
C ARG A 152 11.52 -28.75 -18.48
N ASP A 153 12.82 -28.76 -18.24
CA ASP A 153 13.85 -28.88 -19.30
C ASP A 153 13.76 -30.26 -19.98
N THR A 154 13.46 -31.31 -19.21
CA THR A 154 13.29 -32.66 -19.77
C THR A 154 12.03 -32.76 -20.64
N ALA A 155 10.94 -32.09 -20.27
CA ALA A 155 9.70 -32.07 -21.06
C ALA A 155 9.82 -31.23 -22.35
N ILE A 156 10.69 -30.20 -22.35
CA ILE A 156 10.99 -29.39 -23.54
C ILE A 156 11.94 -30.12 -24.50
N ASP A 157 12.86 -30.95 -24.00
CA ASP A 157 13.79 -31.75 -24.81
C ASP A 157 13.11 -32.96 -25.49
N ASP A 158 12.06 -33.52 -24.88
CA ASP A 158 11.27 -34.64 -25.45
C ASP A 158 10.25 -34.21 -26.54
N GLY A 159 10.27 -32.94 -26.98
CA GLY A 159 9.48 -32.46 -28.11
C GLY A 159 7.96 -32.47 -27.88
N VAL A 160 7.50 -32.56 -26.63
CA VAL A 160 6.09 -32.39 -26.29
C VAL A 160 5.83 -30.89 -26.22
N ASP A 161 5.32 -30.32 -27.30
CA ASP A 161 4.81 -28.96 -27.34
C ASP A 161 3.69 -28.83 -26.31
N VAL A 162 4.01 -28.26 -25.14
CA VAL A 162 2.98 -27.78 -24.21
C VAL A 162 2.47 -26.48 -24.81
N THR A 163 1.60 -26.62 -25.81
CA THR A 163 0.79 -25.53 -26.30
C THR A 163 -0.02 -25.02 -25.11
N ILE A 164 0.43 -23.91 -24.52
CA ILE A 164 -0.40 -23.12 -23.61
C ILE A 164 -1.44 -22.50 -24.53
N ASP A 165 -2.57 -23.19 -24.70
CA ASP A 165 -3.75 -22.61 -25.32
C ASP A 165 -4.18 -21.42 -24.46
N ASP A 166 -3.84 -20.24 -24.97
CA ASP A 166 -4.36 -18.97 -24.52
C ASP A 166 -5.86 -18.93 -24.83
N ALA A 167 -6.66 -19.44 -23.90
CA ALA A 167 -8.09 -19.21 -23.90
C ALA A 167 -8.40 -17.97 -23.06
N THR A 168 -7.91 -16.80 -23.50
CA THR A 168 -8.53 -15.52 -23.19
C THR A 168 -9.51 -15.12 -24.30
N GLU A 169 -10.69 -15.75 -24.42
CA GLU A 169 -11.82 -15.06 -25.06
C GLU A 169 -13.21 -15.74 -24.95
N VAL A 170 -14.23 -14.89 -24.72
CA VAL A 170 -15.67 -14.99 -25.07
C VAL A 170 -16.45 -16.12 -24.34
N ASP A 171 -17.52 -15.89 -23.55
CA ASP A 171 -18.69 -15.04 -23.76
C ASP A 171 -19.65 -15.10 -22.55
N ARG A 172 -20.62 -14.17 -22.54
CA ARG A 172 -22.05 -14.30 -22.18
C ARG A 172 -22.49 -15.34 -21.13
#